data_AF-A0A961ZGS4-F1
#
_entry.id   AF-A0A961ZGS4-F1
#
_cell.length_a   1.000
_cell.length_b   1.000
_cell.length_c   1.000
_cell.angle_alpha   90.00
_cell.angle_beta   90.00
_cell.angle_gamma   90.00
#
_symmetry.space_group_name_H-M   'P 1'
#
loop_
_entity.id
_entity.type
_entity.pdbx_description
1 polymer ?
#
loop_
_entity_poly.entity_id
_entity_poly.type
_entity_poly.pdbx_seq_one_letter_code
_entity_poly.pdbx_strand_id
1 'polypeptide(L)'
;AGIGVDNVDIKAATAQGVIVMNTPFGNSITTAEHALSLMMALARQIPEANASTKAGKWEKNRFLGVELFNKTLGIIGCGNIGTIVAERAIGLRMRVIAFDPFLSPERALEIGVEKVELDQLFQRADIITLHTPLTDKTRNIVSREALAACKKGVRIINCARGGLVDEAALAEALASGHVAGAALDVFESEPATTSPLFAFDNVICTPHLGAATMEAQENVALQVAEQMSDYLLKGAITNAVNFPSISAEEAPRLTPFVKLAEQIGSFAGQLTEVPIKAIRIEYCGDVAGLNVKPMTAAALAGVLRPSLSDINMVSAATVAKDRGIVVEEVLCSKHGIYESYIKLTVKTDAYERSVAGTVFSNGRPRIIQVRDIDMDFEVAPHMLFVRNQDQPGFIGQFGMAMGSAGVNIATFNLGREKPGGDAIAIVAVDGPVPSAVLADIERLPQVLRVRRLSF
;
A
#
# COMPACT_ATOMS: atom_id res chain seq x y z
N ALA A 1 17.53 5.98 -5.87
CA ALA A 1 16.07 6.02 -5.68
C ALA A 1 15.40 5.92 -7.06
N GLY A 2 14.10 5.66 -7.14
CA GLY A 2 13.41 5.47 -8.42
C GLY A 2 11.98 4.99 -8.25
N ILE A 3 11.29 4.74 -9.37
CA ILE A 3 9.93 4.16 -9.36
C ILE A 3 9.97 2.67 -9.01
N GLY A 4 10.92 1.95 -9.61
CA GLY A 4 11.10 0.52 -9.39
C GLY A 4 11.58 0.24 -7.98
N VAL A 5 11.01 -0.80 -7.40
CA VAL A 5 11.36 -1.34 -6.07
C VAL A 5 11.70 -2.83 -6.17
N ASP A 6 12.02 -3.29 -7.38
CA ASP A 6 12.29 -4.69 -7.72
C ASP A 6 13.53 -5.24 -6.97
N ASN A 7 14.43 -4.35 -6.56
CA ASN A 7 15.61 -4.65 -5.75
C ASN A 7 15.37 -4.57 -4.23
N VAL A 8 14.13 -4.36 -3.79
CA VAL A 8 13.74 -4.25 -2.37
C VAL A 8 12.78 -5.38 -2.02
N ASP A 9 13.12 -6.17 -0.99
CA ASP A 9 12.20 -7.18 -0.46
C ASP A 9 11.10 -6.52 0.37
N ILE A 10 10.01 -6.14 -0.32
CA ILE A 10 8.85 -5.48 0.30
C ILE A 10 8.21 -6.40 1.35
N LYS A 11 8.18 -7.72 1.11
CA LYS A 11 7.56 -8.66 2.04
C LYS A 11 8.35 -8.71 3.35
N ALA A 12 9.67 -8.83 3.28
CA ALA A 12 10.53 -8.78 4.45
C ALA A 12 10.44 -7.43 5.17
N ALA A 13 10.44 -6.31 4.44
CA ALA A 13 10.29 -4.98 5.02
C ALA A 13 8.94 -4.85 5.77
N THR A 14 7.83 -5.26 5.14
CA THR A 14 6.50 -5.27 5.76
C THR A 14 6.46 -6.16 7.01
N ALA A 15 7.06 -7.35 6.96
CA ALA A 15 7.13 -8.25 8.12
C ALA A 15 7.88 -7.61 9.30
N GLN A 16 8.89 -6.78 9.03
CA GLN A 16 9.67 -6.06 10.04
C GLN A 16 9.12 -4.66 10.36
N GLY A 17 8.00 -4.25 9.77
CA GLY A 17 7.39 -2.94 10.01
C GLY A 17 8.17 -1.77 9.41
N VAL A 18 9.06 -2.05 8.45
CA VAL A 18 9.83 -1.05 7.73
C VAL A 18 9.00 -0.52 6.57
N ILE A 19 8.74 0.78 6.58
CA ILE A 19 8.03 1.46 5.50
C ILE A 19 8.97 1.61 4.31
N VAL A 20 8.49 1.22 3.13
CA VAL A 20 9.20 1.37 1.85
C VAL A 20 8.51 2.48 1.07
N MET A 21 9.26 3.54 0.74
CA MET A 21 8.79 4.65 -0.09
C MET A 21 9.55 4.67 -1.42
N ASN A 22 8.87 4.99 -2.52
CA ASN A 22 9.49 5.19 -3.83
C ASN A 22 9.37 6.65 -4.31
N THR A 23 9.89 6.94 -5.50
CA THR A 23 9.84 8.27 -6.13
C THR A 23 9.13 8.17 -7.48
N PRO A 24 7.78 8.06 -7.49
CA PRO A 24 6.99 7.66 -8.66
C PRO A 24 6.97 8.69 -9.81
N PHE A 25 7.44 9.91 -9.56
CA PHE A 25 7.38 11.02 -10.51
C PHE A 25 8.75 11.41 -11.07
N GLY A 26 9.82 11.24 -10.28
CA GLY A 26 11.15 11.81 -10.57
C GLY A 26 11.78 11.43 -11.92
N ASN A 27 11.38 10.31 -12.53
CA ASN A 27 11.89 9.87 -13.85
C ASN A 27 10.78 9.62 -14.89
N SER A 28 9.52 10.00 -14.63
CA SER A 28 8.40 9.68 -15.53
C SER A 28 8.57 10.34 -16.90
N ILE A 29 9.00 11.60 -16.92
CA ILE A 29 9.27 12.37 -18.13
C ILE A 29 10.40 11.74 -18.95
N THR A 30 11.53 11.45 -18.29
CA THR A 30 12.72 10.85 -18.88
C THR A 30 12.43 9.48 -19.49
N THR A 31 11.67 8.64 -18.78
CA THR A 31 11.32 7.30 -19.27
C THR A 31 10.40 7.38 -20.50
N ALA A 32 9.46 8.32 -20.50
CA ALA A 32 8.61 8.59 -21.65
C ALA A 32 9.41 9.09 -22.86
N GLU A 33 10.39 9.98 -22.64
CA GLU A 33 11.30 10.47 -23.69
C GLU A 33 12.16 9.35 -24.26
N HIS A 34 12.65 8.45 -23.43
CA HIS A 34 13.43 7.30 -23.87
C HIS A 34 12.60 6.34 -24.72
N ALA A 35 11.37 6.03 -24.32
CA ALA A 35 10.46 5.19 -25.10
C ALA A 35 10.13 5.80 -26.48
N LEU A 36 9.88 7.11 -26.54
CA LEU A 36 9.63 7.83 -27.80
C LEU A 36 10.90 7.91 -28.67
N SER A 37 12.05 8.14 -28.03
CA SER A 37 13.36 8.13 -28.69
C SER A 37 13.63 6.78 -29.36
N LEU A 38 13.40 5.68 -28.64
CA LEU A 38 13.54 4.32 -29.16
C LEU A 38 12.52 4.01 -30.26
N MET A 39 11.27 4.47 -30.12
CA MET A 39 10.25 4.35 -31.17
C MET A 39 10.70 5.05 -32.47
N MET A 40 11.19 6.29 -32.39
CA MET A 40 11.67 7.03 -33.56
C MET A 40 12.94 6.40 -34.16
N ALA A 41 13.89 5.99 -33.30
CA ALA A 41 15.12 5.33 -33.73
C ALA A 41 14.81 4.02 -34.48
N LEU A 42 13.88 3.22 -33.96
CA LEU A 42 13.44 1.97 -34.57
C LEU A 42 12.70 2.21 -35.89
N ALA A 43 11.83 3.21 -35.94
CA ALA A 43 11.10 3.56 -37.17
C ALA A 43 12.04 3.94 -38.32
N ARG A 44 13.25 4.44 -38.01
CA ARG A 44 14.20 4.99 -38.97
C ARG A 44 15.53 4.22 -39.05
N GLN A 45 15.67 3.10 -38.33
CA GLN A 45 16.87 2.24 -38.31
C GLN A 45 18.15 3.04 -37.97
N ILE A 46 18.03 3.95 -37.01
CA ILE A 46 19.09 4.93 -36.72
C ILE A 46 20.40 4.29 -36.27
N PRO A 47 20.42 3.31 -35.33
CA PRO A 47 21.68 2.71 -34.87
C PRO A 47 22.46 2.05 -36.01
N GLU A 48 21.80 1.29 -36.86
CA GLU A 48 22.39 0.54 -37.97
C GLU A 48 22.85 1.48 -39.09
N ALA A 49 22.05 2.51 -39.41
CA ALA A 49 22.41 3.53 -40.39
C ALA A 49 23.64 4.33 -39.93
N ASN A 50 23.69 4.69 -38.64
CA ASN A 50 24.83 5.36 -38.03
C ASN A 50 26.09 4.47 -38.04
N ALA A 51 25.96 3.18 -37.67
CA ALA A 51 27.08 2.24 -37.70
C ALA A 51 27.64 2.06 -39.12
N SER A 52 26.76 1.88 -40.11
CA SER A 52 27.15 1.76 -41.52
C SER A 52 27.87 3.01 -42.04
N THR A 53 27.35 4.20 -41.74
CA THR A 53 27.95 5.48 -42.16
C THR A 53 29.30 5.72 -41.49
N LYS A 54 29.43 5.43 -40.18
CA LYS A 54 30.71 5.52 -39.45
C LYS A 54 31.76 4.53 -39.98
N ALA A 55 31.33 3.40 -40.53
CA ALA A 55 32.20 2.47 -41.24
C ALA A 55 32.60 2.93 -42.66
N GLY A 56 32.23 4.15 -43.05
CA GLY A 56 32.57 4.74 -44.36
C GLY A 56 31.68 4.28 -45.51
N LYS A 57 30.59 3.55 -45.24
CA LYS A 57 29.65 3.08 -46.26
C LYS A 57 28.57 4.13 -46.53
N TRP A 58 28.01 4.11 -47.74
CA TRP A 58 26.90 5.00 -48.14
C TRP A 58 25.70 4.21 -48.67
N GLU A 59 25.05 3.47 -47.77
CA GLU A 59 24.01 2.48 -48.12
C GLU A 59 22.59 3.07 -48.13
N LYS A 60 22.39 4.23 -48.79
CA LYS A 60 21.10 4.94 -48.80
C LYS A 60 19.90 4.05 -49.15
N ASN A 61 20.08 3.12 -50.09
CA ASN A 61 19.01 2.24 -50.57
C ASN A 61 18.74 1.03 -49.65
N ARG A 62 19.62 0.76 -48.66
CA ARG A 62 19.43 -0.32 -47.67
C ARG A 62 18.43 0.09 -46.60
N PHE A 63 18.40 1.38 -46.23
CA PHE A 63 17.60 1.87 -45.12
C PHE A 63 16.27 2.45 -45.62
N LEU A 64 15.18 1.73 -45.35
CA LEU A 64 13.82 2.15 -45.68
C LEU A 64 12.98 2.19 -44.40
N GLY A 65 12.91 3.38 -43.81
CA GLY A 65 12.13 3.61 -42.59
C GLY A 65 10.63 3.70 -42.82
N VAL A 66 9.90 3.90 -41.72
CA VAL A 66 8.45 4.15 -41.73
C VAL A 66 8.12 5.51 -41.15
N GLU A 67 7.06 6.11 -41.68
CA GLU A 67 6.48 7.34 -41.15
C GLU A 67 5.53 7.03 -39.99
N LEU A 68 5.57 7.83 -38.91
CA LEU A 68 4.70 7.65 -37.74
C LEU A 68 3.37 8.41 -37.85
N PHE A 69 3.32 9.46 -38.67
CA PHE A 69 2.11 10.26 -38.90
C PHE A 69 0.92 9.37 -39.30
N ASN A 70 -0.25 9.60 -38.67
CA ASN A 70 -1.49 8.84 -38.84
C ASN A 70 -1.42 7.33 -38.53
N LYS A 71 -0.27 6.79 -38.08
CA LYS A 71 -0.19 5.42 -37.58
C LYS A 71 -0.83 5.30 -36.20
N THR A 72 -1.22 4.09 -35.85
CA THR A 72 -1.85 3.78 -34.56
C THR A 72 -0.78 3.34 -33.57
N LEU A 73 -0.62 4.09 -32.48
CA LEU A 73 0.16 3.70 -31.31
C LEU A 73 -0.75 3.03 -30.29
N GLY A 74 -0.44 1.77 -29.96
CA GLY A 74 -1.05 1.04 -28.85
C GLY A 74 -0.22 1.20 -27.58
N ILE A 75 -0.83 1.69 -26.50
CA ILE A 75 -0.19 1.85 -25.20
C ILE A 75 -0.75 0.80 -24.23
N ILE A 76 0.11 -0.07 -23.71
CA ILE A 76 -0.25 -1.04 -22.66
C ILE A 76 0.20 -0.48 -21.30
N GLY A 77 -0.76 0.00 -20.50
CA GLY A 77 -0.53 0.74 -19.26
C GLY A 77 -0.52 2.25 -19.50
N CYS A 78 -1.52 2.95 -18.97
CA CYS A 78 -1.71 4.39 -19.14
C CYS A 78 -1.59 5.13 -17.79
N GLY A 79 -0.58 4.74 -16.99
CA GLY A 79 -0.18 5.45 -15.78
C GLY A 79 0.59 6.74 -16.09
N ASN A 80 1.44 7.18 -15.17
CA ASN A 80 2.22 8.42 -15.30
C ASN A 80 3.03 8.48 -16.62
N ILE A 81 3.83 7.45 -16.90
CA ILE A 81 4.68 7.41 -18.10
C ILE A 81 3.82 7.26 -19.37
N GLY A 82 2.88 6.32 -19.38
CA GLY A 82 2.02 6.05 -20.54
C GLY A 82 1.19 7.27 -20.95
N THR A 83 0.71 8.07 -19.99
CA THR A 83 0.00 9.33 -20.26
C THR A 83 0.90 10.33 -21.00
N ILE A 84 2.14 10.51 -20.55
CA ILE A 84 3.08 11.45 -21.18
C ILE A 84 3.46 10.96 -22.59
N VAL A 85 3.62 9.65 -22.78
CA VAL A 85 3.85 9.05 -24.10
C VAL A 85 2.65 9.29 -25.03
N ALA A 86 1.43 9.13 -24.54
CA ALA A 86 0.21 9.41 -25.30
C ALA A 86 0.16 10.87 -25.77
N GLU A 87 0.35 11.82 -24.86
CA GLU A 87 0.35 13.26 -25.16
C GLU A 87 1.34 13.60 -26.28
N ARG A 88 2.57 13.10 -26.18
CA ARG A 88 3.62 13.35 -27.16
C ARG A 88 3.35 12.66 -28.50
N ALA A 89 2.79 11.46 -28.49
CA ALA A 89 2.39 10.75 -29.70
C ALA A 89 1.22 11.44 -30.43
N ILE A 90 0.27 12.01 -29.70
CA ILE A 90 -0.80 12.87 -30.26
C ILE A 90 -0.18 14.13 -30.89
N GLY A 91 0.83 14.72 -30.23
CA GLY A 91 1.63 15.81 -30.79
C GLY A 91 2.29 15.47 -32.14
N LEU A 92 2.73 14.22 -32.30
CA LEU A 92 3.25 13.66 -33.57
C LEU A 92 2.13 13.28 -34.57
N ARG A 93 0.87 13.57 -34.25
CA ARG A 93 -0.32 13.24 -35.05
C ARG A 93 -0.49 11.74 -35.30
N MET A 94 -0.13 10.91 -34.32
CA MET A 94 -0.51 9.50 -34.29
C MET A 94 -1.95 9.35 -33.79
N ARG A 95 -2.59 8.23 -34.10
CA ARG A 95 -3.81 7.78 -33.42
C ARG A 95 -3.39 6.98 -32.20
N VAL A 96 -3.86 7.35 -31.01
CA VAL A 96 -3.44 6.67 -29.77
C VAL A 96 -4.60 5.87 -29.20
N ILE A 97 -4.37 4.57 -29.04
CA ILE A 97 -5.27 3.64 -28.34
C ILE A 97 -4.55 3.10 -27.11
N ALA A 98 -5.27 2.92 -26.01
CA ALA A 98 -4.68 2.51 -24.74
C ALA A 98 -5.48 1.40 -24.05
N PHE A 99 -4.77 0.39 -23.55
CA PHE A 99 -5.30 -0.60 -22.62
C PHE A 99 -4.75 -0.33 -21.22
N ASP A 100 -5.65 -0.07 -20.28
CA ASP A 100 -5.34 -0.03 -18.86
C ASP A 100 -6.63 -0.34 -18.07
N PRO A 101 -6.65 -1.40 -17.22
CA PRO A 101 -7.82 -1.73 -16.41
C PRO A 101 -8.28 -0.60 -15.48
N PHE A 102 -7.36 0.28 -15.07
CA PHE A 102 -7.59 1.35 -14.11
C PHE A 102 -7.84 2.72 -14.76
N LEU A 103 -7.71 2.83 -16.09
CA LEU A 103 -8.02 4.06 -16.81
C LEU A 103 -9.54 4.23 -16.94
N SER A 104 -10.10 5.31 -16.39
CA SER A 104 -11.54 5.61 -16.57
C SER A 104 -11.83 6.14 -17.98
N PRO A 105 -13.05 5.94 -18.52
CA PRO A 105 -13.44 6.50 -19.82
C PRO A 105 -13.30 8.03 -19.87
N GLU A 106 -13.60 8.73 -18.77
CA GLU A 106 -13.50 10.19 -18.67
C GLU A 106 -12.04 10.64 -18.75
N ARG A 107 -11.15 9.95 -18.04
CA ARG A 107 -9.72 10.24 -18.08
C ARG A 107 -9.14 9.97 -19.47
N ALA A 108 -9.56 8.89 -20.13
CA ALA A 108 -9.13 8.57 -21.49
C ALA A 108 -9.50 9.69 -22.49
N LEU A 109 -10.72 10.22 -22.38
CA LEU A 109 -11.18 11.35 -23.18
C LEU A 109 -10.37 12.62 -22.90
N GLU A 110 -10.11 12.91 -21.62
CA GLU A 110 -9.33 14.08 -21.19
C GLU A 110 -7.91 14.09 -21.79
N ILE A 111 -7.24 12.93 -21.81
CA ILE A 111 -5.89 12.79 -22.37
C ILE A 111 -5.88 12.52 -23.88
N GLY A 112 -7.05 12.49 -24.53
CA GLY A 112 -7.18 12.36 -25.97
C GLY A 112 -6.86 10.97 -26.53
N VAL A 113 -7.00 9.90 -25.74
CA VAL A 113 -6.77 8.51 -26.16
C VAL A 113 -8.07 7.72 -26.24
N GLU A 114 -8.12 6.74 -27.14
CA GLU A 114 -9.21 5.77 -27.18
C GLU A 114 -8.90 4.59 -26.25
N LYS A 115 -9.69 4.42 -25.18
CA LYS A 115 -9.59 3.23 -24.32
C LYS A 115 -10.11 2.01 -25.07
N VAL A 116 -9.32 0.95 -25.12
CA VAL A 116 -9.65 -0.31 -25.80
C VAL A 116 -9.30 -1.52 -24.95
N GLU A 117 -9.87 -2.67 -25.26
CA GLU A 117 -9.43 -3.95 -24.70
C GLU A 117 -8.14 -4.45 -25.38
N LEU A 118 -7.41 -5.33 -24.69
CA LEU A 118 -6.08 -5.76 -25.12
C LEU A 118 -6.08 -6.41 -26.52
N ASP A 119 -7.07 -7.26 -26.82
CA ASP A 119 -7.22 -7.90 -28.13
C ASP A 119 -7.40 -6.88 -29.25
N GLN A 120 -8.19 -5.82 -29.00
CA GLN A 120 -8.40 -4.75 -29.97
C GLN A 120 -7.12 -3.94 -30.19
N LEU A 121 -6.32 -3.75 -29.12
CA LEU A 121 -5.03 -3.07 -29.21
C LEU A 121 -4.08 -3.82 -30.14
N PHE A 122 -3.91 -5.14 -29.94
CA PHE A 122 -3.03 -5.96 -30.78
C PHE A 122 -3.45 -5.93 -32.25
N GLN A 123 -4.74 -6.04 -32.54
CA GLN A 123 -5.24 -6.07 -33.92
C GLN A 123 -5.11 -4.73 -34.67
N ARG A 124 -5.01 -3.60 -33.96
CA ARG A 124 -5.09 -2.26 -34.57
C ARG A 124 -3.76 -1.51 -34.58
N ALA A 125 -2.91 -1.74 -33.58
CA ALA A 125 -1.68 -0.99 -33.38
C ALA A 125 -0.62 -1.28 -34.45
N ASP A 126 -0.02 -0.22 -34.99
CA ASP A 126 1.16 -0.30 -35.85
C ASP A 126 2.46 -0.33 -35.02
N ILE A 127 2.43 0.34 -33.87
CA ILE A 127 3.49 0.36 -32.86
C ILE A 127 2.83 0.07 -31.51
N ILE A 128 3.44 -0.77 -30.68
CA ILE A 128 3.00 -1.05 -29.31
C ILE A 128 4.10 -0.65 -28.35
N THR A 129 3.74 0.09 -27.30
CA THR A 129 4.65 0.47 -26.21
C THR A 129 4.09 0.06 -24.85
N LEU A 130 4.95 -0.47 -23.98
CA LEU A 130 4.58 -0.97 -22.66
C LEU A 130 4.99 0.01 -21.56
N HIS A 131 4.06 0.32 -20.65
CA HIS A 131 4.22 1.20 -19.50
C HIS A 131 3.44 0.69 -18.27
N THR A 132 3.44 -0.63 -18.07
CA THR A 132 2.77 -1.32 -16.96
C THR A 132 3.79 -1.96 -16.00
N PRO A 133 3.52 -2.08 -14.69
CA PRO A 133 4.38 -2.84 -13.78
C PRO A 133 4.41 -4.34 -14.14
N LEU A 134 5.48 -5.03 -13.74
CA LEU A 134 5.55 -6.49 -13.81
C LEU A 134 4.81 -7.10 -12.62
N THR A 135 3.80 -7.91 -12.91
CA THR A 135 2.98 -8.66 -11.97
C THR A 135 2.66 -10.02 -12.57
N ASP A 136 2.11 -10.95 -11.80
CA ASP A 136 1.67 -12.24 -12.35
C ASP A 136 0.62 -12.10 -13.46
N LYS A 137 -0.16 -11.02 -13.47
CA LYS A 137 -1.17 -10.73 -14.51
C LYS A 137 -0.60 -10.07 -15.76
N THR A 138 0.57 -9.43 -15.66
CA THR A 138 1.20 -8.67 -16.75
C THR A 138 2.47 -9.32 -17.28
N ARG A 139 2.95 -10.37 -16.61
CA ARG A 139 4.03 -11.22 -17.10
C ARG A 139 3.66 -11.80 -18.46
N ASN A 140 4.55 -11.60 -19.43
CA ASN A 140 4.36 -11.98 -20.82
C ASN A 140 3.01 -11.51 -21.39
N ILE A 141 2.56 -10.30 -21.02
CA ILE A 141 1.35 -9.69 -21.60
C ILE A 141 1.46 -9.57 -23.12
N VAL A 142 2.68 -9.42 -23.64
CA VAL A 142 3.00 -9.62 -25.06
C VAL A 142 3.60 -11.02 -25.21
N SER A 143 2.73 -12.03 -25.17
CA SER A 143 3.07 -13.45 -25.38
C SER A 143 3.18 -13.79 -26.87
N ARG A 144 3.51 -15.05 -27.17
CA ARG A 144 3.45 -15.61 -28.53
C ARG A 144 2.08 -15.43 -29.19
N GLU A 145 1.00 -15.69 -28.47
CA GLU A 145 -0.37 -15.57 -28.97
C GLU A 145 -0.73 -14.10 -29.24
N ALA A 146 -0.33 -13.21 -28.35
CA ALA A 146 -0.49 -11.76 -28.52
C ALA A 146 0.27 -11.25 -29.74
N LEU A 147 1.53 -11.68 -29.92
CA LEU A 147 2.35 -11.35 -31.09
C LEU A 147 1.72 -11.86 -32.37
N ALA A 148 1.14 -13.06 -32.38
CA ALA A 148 0.45 -13.61 -33.55
C ALA A 148 -0.86 -12.87 -33.90
N ALA A 149 -1.53 -12.29 -32.89
CA ALA A 149 -2.73 -11.47 -33.07
C ALA A 149 -2.43 -10.04 -33.55
N CYS A 150 -1.15 -9.63 -33.51
CA CYS A 150 -0.75 -8.32 -33.96
C CYS A 150 -0.85 -8.16 -35.49
N LYS A 151 -0.82 -6.90 -35.94
CA LYS A 151 -0.66 -6.61 -37.37
C LYS A 151 0.70 -7.10 -37.86
N LYS A 152 0.73 -7.73 -39.03
CA LYS A 152 1.99 -8.00 -39.73
C LYS A 152 2.74 -6.68 -39.96
N GLY A 153 3.99 -6.63 -39.51
CA GLY A 153 4.83 -5.44 -39.55
C GLY A 153 4.75 -4.54 -38.32
N VAL A 154 4.10 -4.98 -37.25
CA VAL A 154 4.07 -4.26 -35.95
C VAL A 154 5.49 -4.03 -35.42
N ARG A 155 5.67 -2.96 -34.65
CA ARG A 155 6.89 -2.67 -33.88
C ARG A 155 6.61 -2.65 -32.39
N ILE A 156 7.49 -3.26 -31.60
CA ILE A 156 7.32 -3.41 -30.15
C ILE A 156 8.36 -2.59 -29.39
N ILE A 157 7.93 -1.78 -28.43
CA ILE A 157 8.80 -0.95 -27.58
C ILE A 157 8.59 -1.35 -26.12
N ASN A 158 9.64 -1.77 -25.42
CA ASN A 158 9.59 -2.06 -23.99
C ASN A 158 10.66 -1.27 -23.23
N CYS A 159 10.23 -0.22 -22.54
CA CYS A 159 11.05 0.56 -21.60
C CYS A 159 10.47 0.51 -20.18
N ALA A 160 9.62 -0.48 -19.89
CA ALA A 160 8.92 -0.60 -18.62
C ALA A 160 9.61 -1.61 -17.71
N ARG A 161 9.39 -2.90 -17.94
CA ARG A 161 10.01 -3.99 -17.17
C ARG A 161 10.34 -5.18 -18.06
N GLY A 162 11.43 -5.88 -17.72
CA GLY A 162 11.73 -7.20 -18.26
C GLY A 162 10.61 -8.19 -17.99
N GLY A 163 10.43 -9.18 -18.86
CA GLY A 163 9.38 -10.20 -18.70
C GLY A 163 7.95 -9.73 -18.96
N LEU A 164 7.72 -8.51 -19.44
CA LEU A 164 6.42 -8.11 -20.01
C LEU A 164 6.23 -8.62 -21.44
N VAL A 165 7.33 -8.82 -22.15
CA VAL A 165 7.38 -9.40 -23.49
C VAL A 165 8.08 -10.74 -23.37
N ASP A 166 7.51 -11.78 -23.97
CA ASP A 166 8.20 -13.06 -24.14
C ASP A 166 9.32 -12.88 -25.18
N GLU A 167 10.57 -12.78 -24.70
CA GLU A 167 11.74 -12.49 -25.55
C GLU A 167 12.01 -13.58 -26.59
N ALA A 168 11.71 -14.84 -26.26
CA ALA A 168 11.87 -15.96 -27.18
C ALA A 168 10.81 -15.92 -28.28
N ALA A 169 9.55 -15.69 -27.92
CA ALA A 169 8.47 -15.53 -28.88
C ALA A 169 8.68 -14.30 -29.77
N LEU A 170 9.21 -13.20 -29.23
CA LEU A 170 9.57 -12.02 -30.00
C LEU A 170 10.67 -12.33 -31.02
N ALA A 171 11.72 -13.07 -30.64
CA ALA A 171 12.79 -13.48 -31.55
C ALA A 171 12.24 -14.32 -32.72
N GLU A 172 11.31 -15.23 -32.46
CA GLU A 172 10.66 -16.02 -33.51
C GLU A 172 9.76 -15.16 -34.42
N ALA A 173 9.03 -14.21 -33.84
CA ALA A 173 8.18 -13.29 -34.59
C ALA A 173 9.00 -12.33 -35.48
N LEU A 174 10.20 -11.94 -35.04
CA LEU A 174 11.18 -11.19 -35.82
C LEU A 174 11.77 -12.05 -36.94
N ALA A 175 12.19 -13.28 -36.64
CA ALA A 175 12.76 -14.21 -37.62
C ALA A 175 11.77 -14.54 -38.75
N SER A 176 10.47 -14.68 -38.42
CA SER A 176 9.41 -14.91 -39.41
C SER A 176 9.00 -13.65 -40.18
N GLY A 177 9.47 -12.46 -39.76
CA GLY A 177 9.08 -11.17 -40.33
C GLY A 177 7.64 -10.74 -40.02
N HIS A 178 7.00 -11.38 -39.03
CA HIS A 178 5.70 -10.92 -38.52
C HIS A 178 5.86 -9.60 -37.76
N VAL A 179 6.88 -9.49 -36.91
CA VAL A 179 7.29 -8.25 -36.25
C VAL A 179 8.37 -7.56 -37.09
N ALA A 180 8.17 -6.29 -37.44
CA ALA A 180 9.11 -5.56 -38.28
C ALA A 180 10.37 -5.11 -37.54
N GLY A 181 10.30 -4.99 -36.21
CA GLY A 181 11.41 -4.64 -35.35
C GLY A 181 10.97 -4.40 -33.91
N ALA A 182 11.92 -4.33 -33.00
CA ALA A 182 11.66 -4.06 -31.59
C ALA A 182 12.70 -3.13 -30.98
N ALA A 183 12.34 -2.44 -29.89
CA ALA A 183 13.30 -1.71 -29.08
C ALA A 183 13.08 -2.04 -27.59
N LEU A 184 14.11 -2.56 -26.94
CA LEU A 184 14.07 -2.98 -25.54
C LEU A 184 15.14 -2.24 -24.75
N ASP A 185 14.70 -1.57 -23.69
CA ASP A 185 15.59 -0.99 -22.69
C ASP A 185 15.76 -1.90 -21.47
N VAL A 186 14.89 -2.89 -21.31
CA VAL A 186 14.79 -3.77 -20.14
C VAL A 186 14.65 -5.22 -20.59
N PHE A 187 15.21 -6.14 -19.82
CA PHE A 187 15.30 -7.56 -20.14
C PHE A 187 14.85 -8.42 -18.96
N GLU A 188 14.36 -9.63 -19.22
CA GLU A 188 13.90 -10.55 -18.16
C GLU A 188 15.00 -10.84 -17.13
N SER A 189 16.26 -10.94 -17.57
CA SER A 189 17.43 -11.08 -16.72
C SER A 189 18.42 -9.95 -16.99
N GLU A 190 18.73 -9.16 -15.96
CA GLU A 190 19.70 -8.08 -16.01
C GLU A 190 20.85 -8.33 -15.01
N PRO A 191 22.12 -8.13 -15.39
CA PRO A 191 22.61 -7.61 -16.68
C PRO A 191 22.41 -8.57 -17.86
N ALA A 192 21.82 -8.07 -18.95
CA ALA A 192 21.56 -8.85 -20.15
C ALA A 192 22.84 -8.95 -21.01
N THR A 193 23.68 -9.94 -20.69
CA THR A 193 24.90 -10.23 -21.47
C THR A 193 24.65 -11.18 -22.63
N THR A 194 23.53 -11.91 -22.59
CA THR A 194 23.07 -12.82 -23.64
C THR A 194 21.57 -12.66 -23.81
N SER A 195 21.11 -12.41 -25.04
CA SER A 195 19.68 -12.44 -25.40
C SER A 195 19.54 -12.92 -26.85
N PRO A 196 18.52 -13.72 -27.19
CA PRO A 196 18.26 -14.11 -28.58
C PRO A 196 17.99 -12.89 -29.48
N LEU A 197 17.60 -11.77 -28.89
CA LEU A 197 17.27 -10.53 -29.61
C LEU A 197 18.51 -9.79 -30.14
N PHE A 198 19.70 -10.02 -29.58
CA PHE A 198 20.93 -9.31 -29.96
C PHE A 198 21.44 -9.67 -31.37
N ALA A 199 20.93 -10.75 -31.97
CA ALA A 199 21.31 -11.19 -33.30
C ALA A 199 20.60 -10.42 -34.44
N PHE A 200 19.62 -9.56 -34.13
CA PHE A 200 18.74 -8.94 -35.11
C PHE A 200 19.10 -7.47 -35.36
N ASP A 201 19.46 -7.13 -36.60
CA ASP A 201 19.71 -5.75 -37.06
C ASP A 201 18.47 -4.83 -36.92
N ASN A 202 17.27 -5.38 -36.79
CA ASN A 202 16.02 -4.63 -36.59
C ASN A 202 15.58 -4.60 -35.12
N VAL A 203 16.49 -4.86 -34.19
CA VAL A 203 16.27 -4.72 -32.75
C VAL A 203 17.24 -3.71 -32.15
N ILE A 204 16.69 -2.72 -31.44
CA ILE A 204 17.47 -1.77 -30.67
C ILE A 204 17.48 -2.22 -29.21
N CYS A 205 18.67 -2.37 -28.63
CA CYS A 205 18.85 -2.70 -27.23
C CYS A 205 19.60 -1.57 -26.51
N THR A 206 19.07 -1.13 -25.37
CA THR A 206 19.77 -0.20 -24.47
C THR A 206 19.83 -0.79 -23.05
N PRO A 207 20.90 -0.56 -22.29
CA PRO A 207 21.13 -1.21 -21.00
C PRO A 207 20.40 -0.48 -19.86
N HIS A 208 19.06 -0.47 -19.86
CA HIS A 208 18.22 0.11 -18.80
C HIS A 208 18.50 1.60 -18.55
N LEU A 209 18.44 2.39 -19.62
CA LEU A 209 18.73 3.82 -19.64
C LEU A 209 17.50 4.72 -19.43
N GLY A 210 16.29 4.16 -19.27
CA GLY A 210 15.05 4.93 -19.18
C GLY A 210 15.02 6.02 -18.10
N ALA A 211 15.86 5.92 -17.07
CA ALA A 211 16.03 6.93 -16.03
C ALA A 211 17.44 7.54 -15.96
N ALA A 212 18.30 7.27 -16.94
CA ALA A 212 19.71 7.63 -16.93
C ALA A 212 19.95 9.04 -17.51
N THR A 213 19.34 10.06 -16.91
CA THR A 213 19.63 11.48 -17.19
C THR A 213 19.95 12.26 -15.92
N MET A 214 20.64 13.39 -16.06
CA MET A 214 20.99 14.25 -14.92
C MET A 214 19.73 14.73 -14.19
N GLU A 215 18.72 15.15 -14.94
CA GLU A 215 17.44 15.66 -14.43
C GLU A 215 16.69 14.58 -13.64
N ALA A 216 16.65 13.34 -14.15
CA ALA A 216 16.01 12.24 -13.44
C ALA A 216 16.74 11.92 -12.13
N GLN A 217 18.07 11.86 -12.15
CA GLN A 217 18.87 11.58 -10.95
C GLN A 217 18.71 12.70 -9.90
N GLU A 218 18.71 13.96 -10.32
CA GLU A 218 18.50 15.11 -9.44
C GLU A 218 17.09 15.12 -8.83
N ASN A 219 16.04 15.02 -9.66
CA ASN A 219 14.65 15.02 -9.20
C ASN A 219 14.38 13.88 -8.21
N VAL A 220 14.91 12.69 -8.50
CA VAL A 220 14.77 11.52 -7.64
C VAL A 220 15.53 11.69 -6.33
N ALA A 221 16.74 12.29 -6.36
CA ALA A 221 17.53 12.57 -5.16
C ALA A 221 16.86 13.62 -4.26
N LEU A 222 16.34 14.70 -4.84
CA LEU A 222 15.57 15.71 -4.13
C LEU A 222 14.32 15.11 -3.50
N GLN A 223 13.53 14.40 -4.30
CA GLN A 223 12.28 13.79 -3.85
C GLN A 223 12.51 12.82 -2.68
N VAL A 224 13.52 11.96 -2.74
CA VAL A 224 13.79 11.03 -1.62
C VAL A 224 14.30 11.77 -0.38
N ALA A 225 15.12 12.81 -0.54
CA ALA A 225 15.63 13.60 0.58
C ALA A 225 14.50 14.36 1.30
N GLU A 226 13.58 14.96 0.55
CA GLU A 226 12.38 15.61 1.08
C GLU A 226 11.47 14.62 1.81
N GLN A 227 11.20 13.46 1.20
CA GLN A 227 10.40 12.39 1.81
C GLN A 227 11.01 11.91 3.13
N MET A 228 12.32 11.71 3.19
CA MET A 228 13.01 11.32 4.42
C MET A 228 12.97 12.41 5.49
N SER A 229 13.18 13.67 5.10
CA SER A 229 13.08 14.82 5.99
C SER A 229 11.68 14.95 6.59
N ASP A 230 10.64 14.89 5.77
CA ASP A 230 9.26 15.00 6.23
C ASP A 230 8.83 13.82 7.11
N TYR A 231 9.30 12.60 6.82
CA TYR A 231 9.07 11.45 7.70
C TYR A 231 9.73 11.62 9.06
N LEU A 232 11.03 11.95 9.09
CA LEU A 232 11.78 12.03 10.34
C LEU A 232 11.40 13.22 11.22
N LEU A 233 11.00 14.35 10.60
CA LEU A 233 10.66 15.57 11.34
C LEU A 233 9.17 15.69 11.66
N LYS A 234 8.28 15.17 10.79
CA LYS A 234 6.83 15.40 10.88
C LYS A 234 6.01 14.11 10.94
N GLY A 235 6.63 12.94 10.72
CA GLY A 235 5.92 11.67 10.63
C GLY A 235 5.12 11.50 9.34
N ALA A 236 5.35 12.32 8.32
CA ALA A 236 4.67 12.21 7.04
C ALA A 236 5.18 11.00 6.26
N ILE A 237 4.28 10.30 5.57
CA ILE A 237 4.60 9.12 4.76
C ILE A 237 4.04 9.37 3.38
N THR A 238 4.87 9.59 2.37
CA THR A 238 4.40 9.80 1.00
C THR A 238 4.99 8.75 0.08
N ASN A 239 4.23 8.39 -0.96
CA ASN A 239 4.63 7.37 -1.94
C ASN A 239 5.05 6.04 -1.29
N ALA A 240 4.41 5.67 -0.18
CA ALA A 240 4.66 4.40 0.46
C ALA A 240 4.07 3.26 -0.39
N VAL A 241 4.87 2.23 -0.60
CA VAL A 241 4.52 1.06 -1.41
C VAL A 241 3.82 0.00 -0.56
N ASN A 242 4.12 -0.04 0.75
CA ASN A 242 3.61 -1.03 1.67
C ASN A 242 2.80 -0.47 2.84
N PHE A 243 2.56 0.85 2.88
CA PHE A 243 1.82 1.50 3.95
C PHE A 243 0.94 2.63 3.40
N PRO A 244 -0.22 2.95 4.01
CA PRO A 244 -1.01 4.11 3.60
C PRO A 244 -0.22 5.42 3.70
N SER A 245 -0.28 6.25 2.66
CA SER A 245 0.31 7.58 2.69
C SER A 245 -0.39 8.48 3.72
N ILE A 246 0.40 9.33 4.38
CA ILE A 246 0.01 10.36 5.34
C ILE A 246 0.73 11.66 4.93
N SER A 247 -0.03 12.69 4.56
CA SER A 247 0.59 13.98 4.22
C SER A 247 1.16 14.68 5.47
N ALA A 248 2.09 15.62 5.25
CA ALA A 248 2.68 16.40 6.34
C ALA A 248 1.65 17.29 7.07
N GLU A 249 0.58 17.69 6.40
CA GLU A 249 -0.52 18.47 6.99
C GLU A 249 -1.44 17.58 7.85
N GLU A 250 -1.66 16.33 7.43
CA GLU A 250 -2.51 15.38 8.14
C GLU A 250 -1.80 14.73 9.34
N ALA A 251 -0.48 14.53 9.28
CA ALA A 251 0.27 13.77 10.29
C ALA A 251 0.06 14.27 11.73
N PRO A 252 0.12 15.59 12.04
CA PRO A 252 -0.13 16.09 13.40
C PRO A 252 -1.56 15.83 13.88
N ARG A 253 -2.54 15.89 12.96
CA ARG A 253 -3.96 15.66 13.26
C ARG A 253 -4.28 14.19 13.47
N LEU A 254 -3.63 13.30 12.72
CA LEU A 254 -3.84 11.85 12.78
C LEU A 254 -3.12 11.19 13.96
N THR A 255 -1.95 11.72 14.36
CA THR A 255 -1.10 11.10 15.40
C THR A 255 -1.87 10.71 16.67
N PRO A 256 -2.70 11.58 17.27
CA PRO A 256 -3.49 11.22 18.46
C PRO A 256 -4.51 10.09 18.22
N PHE A 257 -5.14 10.08 17.05
CA PHE A 257 -6.15 9.07 16.71
C PHE A 257 -5.54 7.73 16.31
N VAL A 258 -4.36 7.72 15.67
CA VAL A 258 -3.58 6.50 15.43
C VAL A 258 -3.18 5.86 16.76
N LYS A 259 -2.71 6.67 17.72
CA LYS A 259 -2.41 6.20 19.08
C LYS A 259 -3.65 5.66 19.78
N LEU A 260 -4.79 6.35 19.66
CA LEU A 260 -6.06 5.88 20.19
C LEU A 260 -6.46 4.52 19.60
N ALA A 261 -6.38 4.39 18.28
CA ALA A 261 -6.72 3.17 17.55
C ALA A 261 -5.84 1.99 17.99
N GLU A 262 -4.53 2.20 18.16
CA GLU A 262 -3.63 1.20 18.72
C GLU A 262 -4.01 0.80 20.16
N GLN A 263 -4.35 1.78 21.01
CA GLN A 263 -4.73 1.55 22.40
C GLN A 263 -6.03 0.76 22.54
N ILE A 264 -7.09 1.13 21.80
CA ILE A 264 -8.36 0.38 21.81
C ILE A 264 -8.16 -1.03 21.22
N GLY A 265 -7.30 -1.15 20.19
CA GLY A 265 -6.95 -2.42 19.60
C GLY A 265 -6.24 -3.34 20.59
N SER A 266 -5.19 -2.84 21.23
CA SER A 266 -4.43 -3.57 22.26
C SER A 266 -5.32 -3.98 23.43
N PHE A 267 -6.21 -3.09 23.88
CA PHE A 267 -7.16 -3.40 24.95
C PHE A 267 -8.10 -4.54 24.55
N ALA A 268 -8.69 -4.47 23.34
CA ALA A 268 -9.61 -5.50 22.86
C ALA A 268 -8.90 -6.85 22.59
N GLY A 269 -7.68 -6.80 22.05
CA GLY A 269 -6.84 -7.96 21.77
C GLY A 269 -6.46 -8.72 23.04
N GLN A 270 -5.98 -8.02 24.07
CA GLN A 270 -5.55 -8.65 25.34
C GLN A 270 -6.70 -9.33 26.09
N LEU A 271 -7.94 -8.87 25.89
CA LEU A 271 -9.12 -9.49 26.49
C LEU A 271 -9.68 -10.65 25.65
N THR A 272 -9.12 -10.91 24.46
CA THR A 272 -9.60 -11.89 23.50
C THR A 272 -8.65 -13.09 23.41
N GLU A 273 -9.12 -14.23 23.90
CA GLU A 273 -8.33 -15.48 24.00
C GLU A 273 -8.79 -16.54 22.99
N VAL A 274 -9.77 -16.20 22.15
CA VAL A 274 -10.37 -17.10 21.17
C VAL A 274 -10.15 -16.56 19.74
N PRO A 275 -10.22 -17.42 18.70
CA PRO A 275 -10.07 -16.97 17.32
C PRO A 275 -11.05 -15.86 16.94
N ILE A 276 -10.53 -14.81 16.30
CA ILE A 276 -11.30 -13.66 15.82
C ILE A 276 -11.85 -13.98 14.44
N LYS A 277 -13.14 -13.75 14.23
CA LYS A 277 -13.80 -13.89 12.91
C LYS A 277 -13.88 -12.57 12.17
N ALA A 278 -14.21 -11.49 12.90
CA ALA A 278 -14.35 -10.18 12.30
C ALA A 278 -13.86 -9.08 13.25
N ILE A 279 -13.32 -8.01 12.68
CA ILE A 279 -12.97 -6.78 13.36
C ILE A 279 -13.70 -5.65 12.64
N ARG A 280 -14.60 -4.98 13.35
CA ARG A 280 -15.35 -3.84 12.83
C ARG A 280 -14.85 -2.57 13.51
N ILE A 281 -14.51 -1.56 12.71
CA ILE A 281 -14.01 -0.27 13.19
C ILE A 281 -14.94 0.81 12.70
N GLU A 282 -15.58 1.49 13.63
CA GLU A 282 -16.52 2.57 13.38
C GLU A 282 -15.84 3.91 13.68
N TYR A 283 -15.77 4.77 12.67
CA TYR A 283 -15.25 6.14 12.77
C TYR A 283 -16.44 7.09 12.69
N CYS A 284 -16.81 7.69 13.83
CA CYS A 284 -17.97 8.58 13.91
C CYS A 284 -17.57 10.02 14.23
N GLY A 285 -18.19 10.99 13.53
CA GLY A 285 -17.93 12.42 13.72
C GLY A 285 -16.79 12.95 12.85
N ASP A 286 -16.04 13.94 13.32
CA ASP A 286 -14.99 14.61 12.53
C ASP A 286 -13.85 13.66 12.13
N VAL A 287 -13.57 12.64 12.95
CA VAL A 287 -12.58 11.59 12.65
C VAL A 287 -12.92 10.80 11.37
N ALA A 288 -14.21 10.71 11.00
CA ALA A 288 -14.66 10.03 9.79
C ALA A 288 -14.23 10.76 8.50
N GLY A 289 -13.96 12.07 8.59
CA GLY A 289 -13.45 12.88 7.49
C GLY A 289 -11.93 12.88 7.35
N LEU A 290 -11.21 12.22 8.26
CA LEU A 290 -9.76 12.06 8.20
C LEU A 290 -9.38 10.80 7.42
N ASN A 291 -8.10 10.67 7.06
CA ASN A 291 -7.57 9.44 6.48
C ASN A 291 -7.62 8.28 7.49
N VAL A 292 -8.60 7.39 7.35
CA VAL A 292 -8.85 6.28 8.29
C VAL A 292 -7.90 5.10 8.17
N LYS A 293 -7.19 4.96 7.05
CA LYS A 293 -6.36 3.77 6.79
C LYS A 293 -5.22 3.56 7.79
N PRO A 294 -4.44 4.59 8.19
CA PRO A 294 -3.44 4.45 9.25
C PRO A 294 -4.03 4.08 10.60
N MET A 295 -5.24 4.57 10.91
CA MET A 295 -5.95 4.26 12.15
C MET A 295 -6.40 2.80 12.15
N THR A 296 -6.93 2.30 11.03
CA THR A 296 -7.30 0.89 10.87
C THR A 296 -6.07 0.00 11.03
N ALA A 297 -4.95 0.35 10.39
CA ALA A 297 -3.70 -0.38 10.49
C ALA A 297 -3.20 -0.48 11.95
N ALA A 298 -3.27 0.63 12.70
CA ALA A 298 -2.91 0.68 14.12
C ALA A 298 -3.84 -0.15 15.01
N ALA A 299 -5.15 -0.05 14.79
CA ALA A 299 -6.14 -0.86 15.49
C ALA A 299 -5.94 -2.36 15.27
N LEU A 300 -5.78 -2.79 14.01
CA LEU A 300 -5.53 -4.20 13.68
C LEU A 300 -4.24 -4.71 14.31
N ALA A 301 -3.15 -3.91 14.24
CA ALA A 301 -1.90 -4.26 14.87
C ALA A 301 -2.07 -4.46 16.39
N GLY A 302 -2.77 -3.53 17.06
CA GLY A 302 -3.08 -3.64 18.48
C GLY A 302 -3.90 -4.88 18.82
N VAL A 303 -4.95 -5.20 18.06
CA VAL A 303 -5.81 -6.36 18.31
C VAL A 303 -5.04 -7.68 18.20
N LEU A 304 -4.16 -7.79 17.21
CA LEU A 304 -3.53 -9.07 16.88
C LEU A 304 -2.20 -9.31 17.64
N ARG A 305 -1.51 -8.25 18.09
CA ARG A 305 -0.22 -8.32 18.79
C ARG A 305 -0.20 -9.27 20.00
N PRO A 306 -1.24 -9.34 20.87
CA PRO A 306 -1.24 -10.27 22.00
C PRO A 306 -1.22 -11.75 21.60
N SER A 307 -1.74 -12.09 20.41
CA SER A 307 -1.74 -13.46 19.90
C SER A 307 -0.51 -13.76 19.02
N LEU A 308 0.20 -12.73 18.55
CA LEU A 308 1.22 -12.82 17.50
C LEU A 308 2.34 -11.81 17.76
N SER A 309 3.53 -12.31 18.10
CA SER A 309 4.69 -11.49 18.49
C SER A 309 5.22 -10.58 17.39
N ASP A 310 5.01 -10.94 16.11
CA ASP A 310 5.69 -10.29 14.97
C ASP A 310 4.76 -9.37 14.16
N ILE A 311 3.69 -8.86 14.79
CA ILE A 311 2.73 -7.96 14.15
C ILE A 311 3.08 -6.50 14.35
N ASN A 312 3.01 -5.76 13.24
CA ASN A 312 3.22 -4.33 13.18
C ASN A 312 2.14 -3.66 12.31
N MET A 313 2.12 -2.33 12.27
CA MET A 313 1.12 -1.55 11.52
C MET A 313 1.15 -1.81 10.01
N VAL A 314 2.30 -2.17 9.45
CA VAL A 314 2.48 -2.44 8.01
C VAL A 314 1.95 -3.83 7.65
N SER A 315 2.19 -4.83 8.50
CA SER A 315 1.80 -6.23 8.25
C SER A 315 0.36 -6.57 8.68
N ALA A 316 -0.24 -5.80 9.60
CA ALA A 316 -1.49 -6.16 10.26
C ALA A 316 -2.65 -6.47 9.29
N ALA A 317 -2.83 -5.66 8.24
CA ALA A 317 -3.91 -5.86 7.27
C ALA A 317 -3.73 -7.16 6.45
N THR A 318 -2.50 -7.44 6.00
CA THR A 318 -2.18 -8.68 5.27
C THR A 318 -2.37 -9.90 6.16
N VAL A 319 -1.84 -9.86 7.39
CA VAL A 319 -1.97 -10.98 8.33
C VAL A 319 -3.42 -11.25 8.71
N ALA A 320 -4.24 -10.20 8.89
CA ALA A 320 -5.67 -10.36 9.14
C ALA A 320 -6.37 -11.09 7.98
N LYS A 321 -6.06 -10.69 6.74
CA LYS A 321 -6.61 -11.32 5.53
C LYS A 321 -6.18 -12.78 5.37
N ASP A 322 -4.90 -13.07 5.59
CA ASP A 322 -4.35 -14.44 5.48
C ASP A 322 -4.96 -15.40 6.51
N ARG A 323 -5.41 -14.87 7.65
CA ARG A 323 -6.13 -15.61 8.69
C ARG A 323 -7.64 -15.68 8.47
N GLY A 324 -8.16 -15.11 7.38
CA GLY A 324 -9.58 -15.08 7.09
C GLY A 324 -10.39 -14.16 8.04
N ILE A 325 -9.74 -13.21 8.71
CA ILE A 325 -10.41 -12.23 9.56
C ILE A 325 -11.05 -11.17 8.66
N VAL A 326 -12.36 -11.02 8.76
CA VAL A 326 -13.10 -9.98 8.03
C VAL A 326 -12.87 -8.63 8.71
N VAL A 327 -12.35 -7.65 7.98
CA VAL A 327 -12.16 -6.28 8.49
C VAL A 327 -13.20 -5.37 7.86
N GLU A 328 -14.00 -4.72 8.70
CA GLU A 328 -15.05 -3.79 8.28
C GLU A 328 -14.73 -2.38 8.77
N GLU A 329 -14.69 -1.42 7.85
CA GLU A 329 -14.58 0.01 8.16
C GLU A 329 -15.95 0.65 7.98
N VAL A 330 -16.47 1.30 9.02
CA VAL A 330 -17.76 1.99 8.99
C VAL A 330 -17.55 3.46 9.27
N LEU A 331 -18.01 4.30 8.34
CA LEU A 331 -18.03 5.76 8.51
C LEU A 331 -19.45 6.19 8.89
N CYS A 332 -19.58 6.88 10.01
CA CYS A 332 -20.85 7.33 10.56
C CYS A 332 -20.86 8.86 10.71
N SER A 333 -22.00 9.47 10.38
CA SER A 333 -22.30 10.84 10.80
C SER A 333 -22.51 10.87 12.32
N LYS A 334 -22.31 12.04 12.93
CA LYS A 334 -22.33 12.25 14.39
C LYS A 334 -23.50 11.52 15.06
N HIS A 335 -23.17 10.67 16.04
CA HIS A 335 -24.16 9.94 16.85
C HIS A 335 -23.72 9.91 18.31
N GLY A 336 -24.54 10.41 19.25
CA GLY A 336 -24.24 10.39 20.69
C GLY A 336 -23.64 11.68 21.26
N ILE A 337 -23.00 11.56 22.44
CA ILE A 337 -22.56 12.68 23.29
C ILE A 337 -21.19 13.26 22.84
N TYR A 338 -20.35 12.44 22.21
CA TYR A 338 -18.99 12.84 21.80
C TYR A 338 -18.97 13.41 20.38
N GLU A 339 -18.14 14.43 20.15
CA GLU A 339 -17.98 15.05 18.83
C GLU A 339 -17.31 14.12 17.81
N SER A 340 -16.34 13.33 18.27
CA SER A 340 -15.65 12.31 17.47
C SER A 340 -15.32 11.10 18.35
N TYR A 341 -15.49 9.88 17.84
CA TYR A 341 -15.00 8.69 18.52
C TYR A 341 -14.68 7.57 17.51
N ILE A 342 -13.82 6.66 17.95
CA ILE A 342 -13.50 5.41 17.25
C ILE A 342 -14.03 4.27 18.11
N LYS A 343 -14.87 3.40 17.54
CA LYS A 343 -15.37 2.19 18.20
C LYS A 343 -14.84 0.97 17.48
N LEU A 344 -14.12 0.11 18.20
CA LEU A 344 -13.61 -1.15 17.72
C LEU A 344 -14.43 -2.29 18.31
N THR A 345 -14.93 -3.15 17.44
CA THR A 345 -15.75 -4.29 17.79
C THR A 345 -15.10 -5.58 17.28
N VAL A 346 -14.77 -6.47 18.21
CA VAL A 346 -14.16 -7.78 17.91
C VAL A 346 -15.25 -8.85 18.01
N LYS A 347 -15.46 -9.57 16.91
CA LYS A 347 -16.43 -10.66 16.80
C LYS A 347 -15.73 -12.01 16.79
N THR A 348 -16.19 -12.89 17.66
CA THR A 348 -15.73 -14.28 17.81
C THR A 348 -16.93 -15.22 17.71
N ASP A 349 -16.70 -16.54 17.76
CA ASP A 349 -17.81 -17.50 17.82
C ASP A 349 -18.59 -17.46 19.14
N ALA A 350 -17.92 -17.08 20.24
CA ALA A 350 -18.50 -17.14 21.57
C ALA A 350 -19.17 -15.81 21.98
N TYR A 351 -18.62 -14.69 21.53
CA TYR A 351 -19.08 -13.36 21.96
C TYR A 351 -18.62 -12.25 21.00
N GLU A 352 -19.26 -11.10 21.17
CA GLU A 352 -18.87 -9.83 20.58
C GLU A 352 -18.45 -8.86 21.68
N ARG A 353 -17.41 -8.05 21.44
CA ARG A 353 -16.93 -7.06 22.40
C ARG A 353 -16.60 -5.75 21.69
N SER A 354 -17.15 -4.67 22.22
CA SER A 354 -16.87 -3.31 21.77
C SER A 354 -15.99 -2.55 22.76
N VAL A 355 -15.13 -1.69 22.22
CA VAL A 355 -14.33 -0.70 22.95
C VAL A 355 -14.39 0.60 22.15
N ALA A 356 -14.78 1.70 22.79
CA ALA A 356 -14.81 3.01 22.13
C ALA A 356 -13.89 4.00 22.83
N GLY A 357 -13.31 4.88 22.05
CA GLY A 357 -12.36 5.89 22.50
C GLY A 357 -12.51 7.21 21.76
N THR A 358 -12.04 8.29 22.37
CA THR A 358 -12.01 9.62 21.77
C THR A 358 -10.68 10.32 22.06
N VAL A 359 -10.38 11.38 21.31
CA VAL A 359 -9.26 12.29 21.57
C VAL A 359 -9.85 13.60 22.06
N PHE A 360 -9.51 14.00 23.28
CA PHE A 360 -9.97 15.26 23.85
C PHE A 360 -9.20 16.46 23.27
N SER A 361 -9.66 17.69 23.53
CA SER A 361 -9.05 18.94 23.06
C SER A 361 -7.58 19.12 23.47
N ASN A 362 -7.11 18.40 24.49
CA ASN A 362 -5.72 18.35 24.91
C ASN A 362 -4.85 17.38 24.08
N GLY A 363 -5.38 16.78 23.03
CA GLY A 363 -4.70 15.82 22.17
C GLY A 363 -4.46 14.45 22.81
N ARG A 364 -5.00 14.19 24.00
CA ARG A 364 -4.80 12.90 24.70
C ARG A 364 -5.92 11.91 24.39
N PRO A 365 -5.57 10.67 24.00
CA PRO A 365 -6.54 9.61 23.77
C PRO A 365 -7.12 9.11 25.10
N ARG A 366 -8.41 8.81 25.11
CA ARG A 366 -9.11 8.19 26.24
C ARG A 366 -10.08 7.12 25.76
N ILE A 367 -10.18 6.05 26.55
CA ILE A 367 -11.22 5.04 26.35
C ILE A 367 -12.46 5.51 27.09
N ILE A 368 -13.56 5.62 26.35
CA ILE A 368 -14.83 6.17 26.83
C ILE A 368 -15.91 5.09 27.04
N GLN A 369 -15.70 3.90 26.49
CA GLN A 369 -16.68 2.83 26.56
C GLN A 369 -16.03 1.45 26.44
N VAL A 370 -16.49 0.49 27.24
CA VAL A 370 -16.11 -0.93 27.12
C VAL A 370 -17.37 -1.78 27.30
N ARG A 371 -17.68 -2.65 26.33
CA ARG A 371 -18.93 -3.45 26.31
C ARG A 371 -20.20 -2.61 26.48
N ASP A 372 -20.23 -1.45 25.83
CA ASP A 372 -21.33 -0.48 25.91
C ASP A 372 -21.59 0.08 27.34
N ILE A 373 -20.65 -0.14 28.28
CA ILE A 373 -20.62 0.51 29.58
C ILE A 373 -19.74 1.75 29.48
N ASP A 374 -20.31 2.90 29.84
CA ASP A 374 -19.60 4.19 29.82
C ASP A 374 -18.55 4.24 30.93
N MET A 375 -17.37 4.74 30.57
CA MET A 375 -16.22 4.93 31.46
C MET A 375 -15.33 6.04 30.91
N ASP A 376 -14.36 6.56 31.66
CA ASP A 376 -13.42 7.56 31.15
C ASP A 376 -12.04 7.30 31.75
N PHE A 377 -11.11 6.77 30.95
CA PHE A 377 -9.76 6.52 31.44
C PHE A 377 -8.67 6.66 30.36
N GLU A 378 -7.49 7.06 30.82
CA GLU A 378 -6.25 7.04 30.04
C GLU A 378 -5.57 5.67 30.20
N VAL A 379 -5.01 5.16 29.11
CA VAL A 379 -4.25 3.90 29.13
C VAL A 379 -2.91 4.10 29.83
N ALA A 380 -2.61 3.25 30.81
CA ALA A 380 -1.35 3.23 31.56
C ALA A 380 -0.55 1.94 31.29
N PRO A 381 0.78 1.92 31.55
CA PRO A 381 1.62 0.75 31.28
C PRO A 381 1.17 -0.53 31.99
N HIS A 382 0.64 -0.40 33.21
CA HIS A 382 0.14 -1.51 34.01
C HIS A 382 -1.30 -1.24 34.43
N MET A 383 -2.22 -2.08 33.96
CA MET A 383 -3.63 -1.97 34.31
C MET A 383 -4.25 -3.32 34.66
N LEU A 384 -5.32 -3.29 35.44
CA LEU A 384 -6.18 -4.43 35.72
C LEU A 384 -7.56 -4.17 35.12
N PHE A 385 -8.03 -5.14 34.36
CA PHE A 385 -9.42 -5.26 33.95
C PHE A 385 -10.12 -6.22 34.90
N VAL A 386 -11.14 -5.75 35.61
CA VAL A 386 -11.96 -6.57 36.51
C VAL A 386 -13.41 -6.48 36.07
N ARG A 387 -14.03 -7.61 35.78
CA ARG A 387 -15.49 -7.72 35.65
C ARG A 387 -16.04 -8.23 36.97
N ASN A 388 -17.00 -7.52 37.54
CA ASN A 388 -17.61 -7.87 38.83
C ASN A 388 -19.13 -7.64 38.81
N GLN A 389 -19.82 -8.16 39.82
CA GLN A 389 -21.21 -7.78 40.10
C GLN A 389 -21.23 -6.52 40.98
N ASP A 390 -22.14 -5.58 40.70
CA ASP A 390 -22.30 -4.34 41.47
C ASP A 390 -22.94 -4.64 42.84
N GLN A 391 -22.11 -5.09 43.79
CA GLN A 391 -22.52 -5.42 45.16
C GLN A 391 -21.68 -4.64 46.19
N PRO A 392 -22.27 -4.27 47.34
CA PRO A 392 -21.55 -3.61 48.42
C PRO A 392 -20.30 -4.39 48.88
N GLY A 393 -19.22 -3.66 49.14
CA GLY A 393 -17.98 -4.22 49.71
C GLY A 393 -16.88 -4.55 48.69
N PHE A 394 -17.19 -4.66 47.39
CA PHE A 394 -16.18 -4.97 46.36
C PHE A 394 -15.01 -3.98 46.35
N ILE A 395 -15.28 -2.66 46.27
CA ILE A 395 -14.23 -1.62 46.21
C ILE A 395 -13.30 -1.69 47.43
N GLY A 396 -13.87 -1.89 48.63
CA GLY A 396 -13.10 -1.98 49.86
C GLY A 396 -12.23 -3.24 49.92
N GLN A 397 -12.78 -4.39 49.55
CA GLN A 397 -12.05 -5.66 49.51
C GLN A 397 -10.93 -5.64 48.46
N PHE A 398 -11.20 -5.08 47.28
CA PHE A 398 -10.22 -4.90 46.22
C PHE A 398 -9.08 -3.98 46.66
N GLY A 399 -9.40 -2.80 47.21
CA GLY A 399 -8.40 -1.85 47.71
C GLY A 399 -7.54 -2.44 48.83
N MET A 400 -8.15 -3.21 49.73
CA MET A 400 -7.41 -3.90 50.80
C MET A 400 -6.45 -4.95 50.25
N ALA A 401 -6.87 -5.76 49.28
CA ALA A 401 -6.02 -6.77 48.64
C ALA A 401 -4.79 -6.13 47.97
N MET A 402 -5.00 -5.03 47.23
CA MET A 402 -3.92 -4.29 46.56
C MET A 402 -2.97 -3.62 47.57
N GLY A 403 -3.53 -2.94 48.58
CA GLY A 403 -2.75 -2.24 49.61
C GLY A 403 -1.95 -3.20 50.50
N SER A 404 -2.52 -4.34 50.87
CA SER A 404 -1.82 -5.37 51.67
C SER A 404 -0.62 -5.98 50.93
N ALA A 405 -0.66 -5.96 49.60
CA ALA A 405 0.43 -6.41 48.76
C ALA A 405 1.42 -5.27 48.39
N GLY A 406 1.23 -4.06 48.91
CA GLY A 406 2.07 -2.90 48.61
C GLY A 406 1.93 -2.37 47.18
N VAL A 407 0.83 -2.69 46.48
CA VAL A 407 0.60 -2.21 45.11
C VAL A 407 -0.21 -0.91 45.15
N ASN A 408 0.39 0.18 44.68
CA ASN A 408 -0.29 1.47 44.61
C ASN A 408 -1.28 1.53 43.44
N ILE A 409 -2.46 2.10 43.69
CA ILE A 409 -3.51 2.35 42.68
C ILE A 409 -3.39 3.79 42.22
N ALA A 410 -3.03 4.00 40.95
CA ALA A 410 -2.92 5.32 40.36
C ALA A 410 -4.29 5.89 39.97
N THR A 411 -5.14 5.06 39.35
CA THR A 411 -6.52 5.42 39.00
C THR A 411 -7.44 4.22 39.17
N PHE A 412 -8.71 4.49 39.51
CA PHE A 412 -9.74 3.47 39.65
C PHE A 412 -11.01 3.97 38.95
N ASN A 413 -11.35 3.35 37.82
CA ASN A 413 -12.53 3.70 37.02
C ASN A 413 -13.54 2.57 37.07
N LEU A 414 -14.76 2.86 37.53
CA LEU A 414 -15.83 1.87 37.64
C LEU A 414 -17.02 2.30 36.78
N GLY A 415 -17.38 1.47 35.81
CA GLY A 415 -18.61 1.59 35.06
C GLY A 415 -19.57 0.46 35.43
N ARG A 416 -20.87 0.72 35.39
CA ARG A 416 -21.92 -0.30 35.60
C ARG A 416 -22.99 -0.19 34.52
N GLU A 417 -23.52 -1.33 34.09
CA GLU A 417 -24.63 -1.38 33.14
C GLU A 417 -25.93 -0.85 33.77
N LYS A 418 -26.26 -1.34 34.97
CA LYS A 418 -27.41 -0.92 35.77
C LYS A 418 -27.14 -1.19 37.26
N PRO A 419 -27.86 -0.54 38.18
CA PRO A 419 -27.73 -0.84 39.61
C PRO A 419 -27.94 -2.33 39.90
N GLY A 420 -26.97 -2.96 40.58
CA GLY A 420 -27.00 -4.39 40.92
C GLY A 420 -26.73 -5.34 39.74
N GLY A 421 -26.36 -4.82 38.56
CA GLY A 421 -26.00 -5.59 37.38
C GLY A 421 -24.50 -5.87 37.26
N ASP A 422 -24.05 -6.10 36.03
CA ASP A 422 -22.63 -6.23 35.71
C ASP A 422 -21.91 -4.87 35.81
N ALA A 423 -20.72 -4.90 36.37
CA ALA A 423 -19.80 -3.78 36.46
C ALA A 423 -18.41 -4.14 35.91
N ILE A 424 -17.70 -3.12 35.47
CA ILE A 424 -16.32 -3.20 34.99
C ILE A 424 -15.50 -2.19 35.77
N ALA A 425 -14.47 -2.66 36.47
CA ALA A 425 -13.43 -1.83 37.05
C ALA A 425 -12.16 -1.88 36.21
N ILE A 426 -11.66 -0.71 35.82
CA ILE A 426 -10.38 -0.51 35.16
C ILE A 426 -9.47 0.22 36.14
N VAL A 427 -8.38 -0.43 36.53
CA VAL A 427 -7.48 0.07 37.58
C VAL A 427 -6.08 0.23 37.03
N ALA A 428 -5.55 1.44 36.99
CA ALA A 428 -4.14 1.68 36.69
C ALA A 428 -3.31 1.57 37.98
N VAL A 429 -2.13 0.97 37.87
CA VAL A 429 -1.21 0.75 38.99
C VAL A 429 0.19 1.19 38.62
N ASP A 430 1.00 1.57 39.61
CA ASP A 430 2.35 2.11 39.37
C ASP A 430 3.39 1.06 38.96
N GLY A 431 3.07 -0.22 39.11
CA GLY A 431 3.99 -1.33 38.87
C GLY A 431 3.29 -2.64 38.55
N PRO A 432 4.06 -3.68 38.19
CA PRO A 432 3.50 -4.99 37.85
C PRO A 432 2.82 -5.64 39.06
N VAL A 433 1.59 -6.12 38.87
CA VAL A 433 0.81 -6.78 39.93
C VAL A 433 1.26 -8.24 40.08
N PRO A 434 1.69 -8.70 41.27
CA PRO A 434 2.10 -10.09 41.48
C PRO A 434 0.97 -11.11 41.25
N SER A 435 1.32 -12.36 40.92
CA SER A 435 0.33 -13.43 40.64
C SER A 435 -0.45 -13.89 41.84
N ALA A 436 0.12 -13.79 43.05
CA ALA A 436 -0.61 -14.03 44.28
C ALA A 436 -1.78 -13.05 44.45
N VAL A 437 -1.53 -11.75 44.22
CA VAL A 437 -2.54 -10.69 44.36
C VAL A 437 -3.68 -10.87 43.36
N LEU A 438 -3.35 -11.25 42.12
CA LEU A 438 -4.36 -11.52 41.10
C LEU A 438 -5.28 -12.67 41.53
N ALA A 439 -4.72 -13.76 42.06
CA ALA A 439 -5.48 -14.90 42.55
C ALA A 439 -6.35 -14.55 43.77
N ASP A 440 -5.88 -13.66 44.65
CA ASP A 440 -6.67 -13.19 45.79
C ASP A 440 -7.86 -12.32 45.33
N ILE A 441 -7.68 -11.50 44.29
CA ILE A 441 -8.77 -10.75 43.66
C ILE A 441 -9.77 -11.70 42.99
N GLU A 442 -9.32 -12.76 42.31
CA GLU A 442 -10.21 -13.76 41.69
C GLU A 442 -11.06 -14.52 42.71
N ARG A 443 -10.58 -14.66 43.95
CA ARG A 443 -11.32 -15.32 45.04
C ARG A 443 -12.43 -14.46 45.63
N LEU A 444 -12.46 -13.16 45.34
CA LEU A 444 -13.53 -12.29 45.82
C LEU A 444 -14.87 -12.73 45.20
N PRO A 445 -15.92 -12.94 46.02
CA PRO A 445 -17.17 -13.53 45.54
C PRO A 445 -17.90 -12.67 44.49
N GLN A 446 -17.60 -11.37 44.43
CA GLN A 446 -18.19 -10.46 43.47
C GLN A 446 -17.45 -10.45 42.11
N VAL A 447 -16.24 -11.01 42.02
CA VAL A 447 -15.40 -10.94 40.82
C VAL A 447 -15.75 -12.09 39.87
N LEU A 448 -16.09 -11.73 38.64
CA LEU A 448 -16.39 -12.67 37.56
C LEU A 448 -15.15 -12.99 36.72
N ARG A 449 -14.27 -12.01 36.53
CA ARG A 449 -13.01 -12.16 35.79
C ARG A 449 -12.06 -11.05 36.16
N VAL A 450 -10.77 -11.36 36.29
CA VAL A 450 -9.70 -10.37 36.31
C VAL A 450 -8.66 -10.68 35.24
N ARG A 451 -8.11 -9.65 34.62
CA ARG A 451 -7.01 -9.74 33.67
C ARG A 451 -6.03 -8.61 33.88
N ARG A 452 -4.75 -8.93 33.72
CA ARG A 452 -3.70 -7.91 33.59
C ARG A 452 -3.70 -7.42 32.17
N LEU A 453 -3.55 -6.12 32.02
CA LEU A 453 -3.33 -5.45 30.75
C LEU A 453 -1.97 -4.75 30.81
N SER A 454 -1.24 -4.85 29.72
CA SER A 454 0.05 -4.20 29.50
C SER A 454 0.02 -3.47 28.16
N PHE A 455 0.52 -2.24 28.12
CA PHE A 455 0.44 -1.39 26.93
C PHE A 455 1.80 -0.89 26.48
#